data_AF-A0A6I7NF70-F1
#
_entry.id   AF-A0A6I7NF70-F1
#
_cell.length_a   1.000
_cell.length_b   1.000
_cell.length_c   1.000
_cell.angle_alpha   90.00
_cell.angle_beta   90.00
_cell.angle_gamma   90.00
#
_symmetry.space_group_name_H-M   'P 1'
#
loop_
_entity.id
_entity.type
_entity.pdbx_description
1 polymer ?
#
loop_
_entity_poly.entity_id
_entity_poly.type
_entity_poly.pdbx_seq_one_letter_code
_entity_poly.pdbx_strand_id
1 'polypeptide(L)'
;MKTIIKRQYAFLIFMLLIVMLTSCGRDADDNGTDNGNDRQSDATITLLTFSHIDGYGTLVERDMPVLFEYEMRDFVKYQVAFVSCTCRAPRVNYWSVVYMEISKTTGRINVISFNTDGDDGDYTAGMWGDSDPIPTGNQKTLADFESDFLPWLVGKNSADLDGINIFYDEAPSQYAHEANTKPINEPAMIDAYAGASVSTNNILRVVKAMLDYHDEQYMN
;
A
#
# COMPACT_ATOMS: atom_id res chain seq x y z
N MET A 1 -24.76 -4.54 -60.31
CA MET A 1 -24.54 -5.71 -59.43
C MET A 1 -23.28 -5.65 -58.57
N LYS A 2 -22.10 -5.23 -59.08
CA LYS A 2 -20.84 -5.23 -58.30
C LYS A 2 -20.78 -4.31 -57.06
N THR A 3 -21.57 -3.23 -57.03
CA THR A 3 -21.58 -2.25 -55.91
C THR A 3 -22.38 -2.69 -54.69
N ILE A 4 -23.41 -3.52 -54.88
CA ILE A 4 -24.26 -4.03 -53.80
C ILE A 4 -23.49 -5.07 -52.97
N ILE A 5 -22.68 -5.89 -53.65
CA ILE A 5 -21.86 -6.94 -53.04
C ILE A 5 -20.79 -6.33 -52.10
N LYS A 6 -20.11 -5.25 -52.50
CA LYS A 6 -19.12 -4.56 -51.64
C LYS A 6 -19.72 -3.97 -50.37
N ARG A 7 -20.97 -3.50 -50.43
CA ARG A 7 -21.68 -2.92 -49.28
C ARG A 7 -22.08 -3.98 -48.25
N GLN A 8 -22.39 -5.19 -48.70
CA GLN A 8 -22.71 -6.31 -47.82
C GLN A 8 -21.47 -6.88 -47.11
N TYR A 9 -20.32 -6.94 -47.79
CA TYR A 9 -19.06 -7.34 -47.13
C TYR A 9 -18.58 -6.33 -46.09
N ALA A 10 -18.74 -5.03 -46.34
CA ALA A 10 -18.40 -4.00 -45.36
C ALA A 10 -19.26 -4.11 -44.09
N PHE A 11 -20.55 -4.43 -44.24
CA PHE A 11 -21.45 -4.61 -43.11
C PHE A 11 -21.13 -5.87 -42.30
N LEU A 12 -20.78 -6.97 -42.97
CA LEU A 12 -20.38 -8.22 -42.33
C LEU A 12 -19.07 -8.10 -41.55
N ILE A 13 -18.08 -7.38 -42.10
CA ILE A 13 -16.80 -7.12 -41.41
C ILE A 13 -17.02 -6.21 -40.18
N PHE A 14 -17.87 -5.20 -40.31
CA PHE A 14 -18.22 -4.33 -39.18
C PHE A 14 -18.94 -5.10 -38.07
N MET A 15 -19.85 -6.00 -38.42
CA MET A 15 -20.54 -6.85 -37.43
C MET A 15 -19.59 -7.86 -36.77
N LEU A 16 -18.63 -8.41 -37.51
CA LEU A 16 -17.61 -9.32 -36.96
C LEU A 16 -16.68 -8.61 -35.96
N LEU A 17 -16.30 -7.36 -36.25
CA LEU A 17 -15.51 -6.51 -35.36
C LEU A 17 -16.26 -6.17 -34.06
N ILE A 18 -17.57 -5.94 -34.14
CA ILE A 18 -18.42 -5.71 -32.96
C ILE A 18 -18.47 -6.96 -32.08
N VAL A 19 -18.59 -8.15 -32.66
CA VAL A 19 -18.64 -9.41 -31.89
C VAL A 19 -17.29 -9.71 -31.23
N MET A 20 -16.16 -9.39 -31.88
CA MET A 20 -14.83 -9.55 -31.27
C MET A 20 -14.58 -8.58 -30.11
N LEU A 21 -15.17 -7.38 -30.13
CA LEU A 21 -15.07 -6.42 -29.02
C LEU A 21 -15.92 -6.81 -27.79
N THR A 22 -16.84 -7.78 -27.93
CA THR A 22 -17.72 -8.24 -26.83
C THR A 22 -17.26 -9.54 -26.16
N SER A 23 -16.08 -10.05 -26.49
CA SER A 23 -15.57 -11.35 -26.01
C SER A 23 -14.59 -11.22 -24.83
N CYS A 24 -14.87 -10.34 -23.87
CA CYS A 24 -14.27 -10.43 -22.53
C CYS A 24 -15.40 -10.74 -21.55
N GLY A 25 -15.62 -12.03 -21.30
CA GLY A 25 -16.59 -12.47 -20.30
C GLY A 25 -17.33 -13.72 -20.75
N ARG A 26 -16.74 -14.88 -20.45
CA ARG A 26 -17.46 -16.13 -20.19
C ARG A 26 -16.46 -17.20 -19.78
N ASP A 27 -16.29 -17.32 -18.47
CA ASP A 27 -16.18 -18.60 -17.79
C ASP A 27 -16.87 -18.42 -16.44
N ALA A 28 -18.11 -18.90 -16.34
CA ALA A 28 -18.82 -19.06 -15.09
C ALA A 28 -19.76 -20.26 -15.27
N ASP A 29 -19.32 -21.37 -14.67
CA ASP A 29 -20.14 -22.55 -14.50
C ASP A 29 -21.32 -22.25 -13.56
N ASP A 30 -22.35 -23.06 -13.79
CA ASP A 30 -23.76 -22.93 -13.49
C ASP A 30 -24.13 -23.16 -12.00
N ASN A 31 -24.85 -22.23 -11.39
CA ASN A 31 -26.20 -22.51 -10.86
C ASN A 31 -26.85 -21.29 -10.18
N GLY A 32 -28.00 -20.89 -10.70
CA GLY A 32 -29.08 -20.38 -9.85
C GLY A 32 -29.48 -18.91 -10.05
N THR A 33 -30.52 -18.75 -10.85
CA THR A 33 -31.51 -17.65 -10.81
C THR A 33 -31.04 -16.23 -11.09
N ASP A 34 -31.14 -15.92 -12.38
CA ASP A 34 -31.27 -14.60 -12.99
C ASP A 34 -32.32 -13.71 -12.27
N ASN A 35 -31.84 -12.56 -11.79
CA ASN A 35 -32.61 -11.31 -11.72
C ASN A 35 -31.67 -10.15 -12.07
N GLY A 36 -31.21 -10.11 -13.32
CA GLY A 36 -31.08 -8.92 -14.19
C GLY A 36 -30.60 -7.56 -13.63
N ASN A 37 -29.85 -7.50 -12.54
CA ASN A 37 -29.27 -6.26 -12.02
C ASN A 37 -28.04 -6.49 -11.14
N ASP A 38 -27.32 -7.58 -11.38
CA ASP A 38 -26.14 -7.95 -10.60
C ASP A 38 -24.93 -7.18 -11.14
N ARG A 39 -24.84 -5.91 -10.73
CA ARG A 39 -23.52 -5.32 -10.54
C ARG A 39 -22.80 -6.26 -9.61
N GLN A 40 -21.76 -6.92 -10.12
CA GLN A 40 -20.79 -7.68 -9.36
C GLN A 40 -20.68 -7.08 -7.96
N SER A 41 -21.13 -7.85 -6.97
CA SER A 41 -21.19 -7.47 -5.56
C SER A 41 -20.01 -6.56 -5.22
N ASP A 42 -20.31 -5.38 -4.65
CA ASP A 42 -19.32 -4.37 -4.25
C ASP A 42 -18.03 -5.03 -3.79
N ALA A 43 -16.88 -4.62 -4.36
CA ALA A 43 -15.59 -5.15 -3.95
C ALA A 43 -15.48 -5.04 -2.42
N THR A 44 -15.47 -6.18 -1.72
CA THR A 44 -15.32 -6.19 -0.26
C THR A 44 -13.93 -5.67 0.07
N ILE A 45 -13.86 -4.49 0.68
CA ILE A 45 -12.60 -3.90 1.12
C ILE A 45 -12.21 -4.56 2.44
N THR A 46 -11.02 -5.15 2.50
CA THR A 46 -10.41 -5.57 3.76
C THR A 46 -10.08 -4.34 4.59
N LEU A 47 -10.67 -4.24 5.78
CA LEU A 47 -10.43 -3.13 6.71
C LEU A 47 -9.54 -3.61 7.86
N LEU A 48 -8.27 -3.22 7.82
CA LEU A 48 -7.32 -3.44 8.91
C LEU A 48 -7.27 -2.19 9.81
N THR A 49 -6.64 -2.32 10.98
CA THR A 49 -6.33 -1.19 11.86
C THR A 49 -4.85 -1.16 12.20
N PHE A 50 -4.37 0.04 12.55
CA PHE A 50 -3.04 0.23 13.13
C PHE A 50 -3.09 1.24 14.27
N SER A 51 -2.16 1.08 15.21
CA SER A 51 -2.05 1.94 16.37
C SER A 51 -1.29 3.23 16.07
N HIS A 52 -1.97 4.22 15.51
CA HIS A 52 -1.36 5.50 15.15
C HIS A 52 -0.82 6.22 16.39
N ILE A 53 0.45 6.63 16.36
CA ILE A 53 1.09 7.45 17.40
C ILE A 53 1.20 8.91 16.95
N ASP A 54 0.86 9.85 17.83
CA ASP A 54 1.01 11.28 17.55
C ASP A 54 2.37 11.86 18.03
N GLY A 55 2.57 13.17 17.85
CA GLY A 55 3.79 13.87 18.29
C GLY A 55 4.00 13.91 19.81
N TYR A 56 2.97 13.57 20.59
CA TYR A 56 3.01 13.53 22.06
C TYR A 56 3.10 12.10 22.63
N GLY A 57 3.11 11.09 21.76
CA GLY A 57 3.11 9.68 22.16
C GLY A 57 1.74 9.12 22.45
N THR A 58 0.66 9.81 22.10
CA THR A 58 -0.69 9.27 22.28
C THR A 58 -1.00 8.28 21.17
N LEU A 59 -1.43 7.08 21.57
CA LEU A 59 -1.89 6.04 20.65
C LEU A 59 -3.39 6.17 20.39
N VAL A 60 -3.77 6.07 19.12
CA VAL A 60 -5.16 6.03 18.67
C VAL A 60 -5.26 4.98 17.57
N GLU A 61 -6.15 4.00 17.73
CA GLU A 61 -6.44 3.06 16.65
C GLU A 61 -7.05 3.80 15.45
N ARG A 62 -6.51 3.53 14.26
CA ARG A 62 -6.95 4.11 13.00
C ARG A 62 -7.19 3.02 11.98
N ASP A 63 -8.19 3.26 11.15
CA ASP A 63 -8.49 2.43 9.99
C ASP A 63 -7.38 2.53 8.94
N MET A 64 -7.04 1.40 8.34
CA MET A 64 -6.15 1.29 7.19
C MET A 64 -6.74 0.32 6.15
N PRO A 65 -7.67 0.77 5.29
CA PRO A 65 -8.28 -0.09 4.30
C PRO A 65 -7.25 -0.55 3.26
N VAL A 66 -7.30 -1.84 2.92
CA VAL A 66 -6.57 -2.43 1.81
C VAL A 66 -7.36 -2.16 0.54
N LEU A 67 -6.91 -1.17 -0.23
CA LEU A 67 -7.58 -0.69 -1.44
C LEU A 67 -7.43 -1.66 -2.61
N PHE A 68 -6.31 -2.39 -2.63
CA PHE A 68 -5.99 -3.37 -3.64
C PHE A 68 -5.21 -4.50 -3.00
N GLU A 69 -5.57 -5.72 -3.36
CA GLU A 69 -4.87 -6.94 -2.98
C GLU A 69 -4.91 -7.90 -4.16
N TYR A 70 -3.74 -8.40 -4.56
CA TYR A 70 -3.66 -9.35 -5.67
C TYR A 70 -2.53 -10.35 -5.47
N GLU A 71 -2.90 -11.62 -5.36
CA GLU A 71 -1.97 -12.73 -5.20
C GLU A 71 -1.30 -13.06 -6.54
N MET A 72 0.02 -12.85 -6.59
CA MET A 72 0.88 -13.34 -7.67
C MET A 72 1.44 -14.72 -7.27
N ARG A 73 2.15 -15.37 -8.19
CA ARG A 73 2.75 -16.70 -7.92
C ARG A 73 3.66 -16.68 -6.69
N ASP A 74 4.56 -15.70 -6.61
CA ASP A 74 5.68 -15.68 -5.65
C ASP A 74 5.54 -14.58 -4.56
N PHE A 75 4.58 -13.66 -4.72
CA PHE A 75 4.35 -12.51 -3.83
C PHE A 75 2.89 -12.04 -3.92
N VAL A 76 2.49 -11.12 -3.05
CA VAL A 76 1.18 -10.46 -3.08
C VAL A 76 1.38 -8.95 -3.21
N LYS A 77 0.61 -8.31 -4.10
CA LYS A 77 0.58 -6.85 -4.28
C LYS A 77 -0.47 -6.24 -3.36
N TYR A 78 -0.14 -5.13 -2.71
CA TYR A 78 -1.05 -4.39 -1.84
C TYR A 78 -1.02 -2.89 -2.16
N GLN A 79 -2.19 -2.25 -2.07
CA GLN A 79 -2.31 -0.81 -1.85
C GLN A 79 -3.05 -0.57 -0.55
N VAL A 80 -2.46 0.21 0.35
CA VAL A 80 -3.00 0.41 1.70
C VAL A 80 -3.12 1.89 1.98
N ALA A 81 -4.32 2.35 2.32
CA ALA A 81 -4.54 3.74 2.69
C ALA A 81 -4.39 3.94 4.19
N PHE A 82 -3.76 5.02 4.63
CA PHE A 82 -3.63 5.35 6.05
C PHE A 82 -3.33 6.84 6.25
N VAL A 83 -3.47 7.32 7.48
CA VAL A 83 -3.06 8.67 7.87
C VAL A 83 -1.67 8.61 8.50
N SER A 84 -0.66 9.20 7.83
CA SER A 84 0.74 9.12 8.29
C SER A 84 1.06 10.03 9.47
N CYS A 85 0.47 11.23 9.50
CA CYS A 85 0.68 12.21 10.55
C CYS A 85 -0.65 12.86 10.91
N THR A 86 -0.82 13.34 12.12
CA THR A 86 -1.97 14.18 12.52
C THR A 86 -1.53 15.50 13.15
N CYS A 87 -0.23 15.81 13.10
CA CYS A 87 0.36 17.01 13.70
C CYS A 87 0.10 18.29 12.89
N ARG A 88 -0.48 18.17 11.69
CA ARG A 88 -0.79 19.31 10.81
C ARG A 88 -2.28 19.40 10.51
N ALA A 89 -2.70 20.62 10.21
CA ALA A 89 -4.07 20.89 9.78
C ALA A 89 -4.43 20.08 8.52
N PRO A 90 -5.69 19.61 8.38
CA PRO A 90 -6.13 18.81 7.23
C PRO A 90 -5.93 19.46 5.86
N ARG A 91 -5.68 20.78 5.78
CA ARG A 91 -5.38 21.49 4.53
C ARG A 91 -4.08 21.00 3.86
N VAL A 92 -3.17 20.41 4.62
CA VAL A 92 -1.82 20.02 4.16
C VAL A 92 -1.45 18.61 4.60
N ASN A 93 -2.47 17.78 4.85
CA ASN A 93 -2.32 16.45 5.40
C ASN A 93 -3.52 15.61 4.96
N TYR A 94 -3.24 14.66 4.08
CA TYR A 94 -4.18 13.77 3.43
C TYR A 94 -3.89 12.33 3.83
N TRP A 95 -4.73 11.41 3.37
CA TRP A 95 -4.41 9.99 3.47
C TRP A 95 -3.29 9.66 2.49
N SER A 96 -2.33 8.88 2.95
CA SER A 96 -1.30 8.27 2.13
C SER A 96 -1.83 6.94 1.59
N VAL A 97 -1.39 6.55 0.40
CA VAL A 97 -1.56 5.20 -0.15
C VAL A 97 -0.17 4.62 -0.36
N VAL A 98 0.18 3.59 0.40
CA VAL A 98 1.46 2.87 0.22
C VAL A 98 1.22 1.63 -0.62
N TYR A 99 2.07 1.45 -1.63
CA TYR A 99 2.17 0.23 -2.40
C TYR A 99 3.19 -0.71 -1.75
N MET A 100 2.86 -2.00 -1.64
CA MET A 100 3.78 -3.02 -1.16
C MET A 100 3.69 -4.31 -1.96
N GLU A 101 4.84 -4.98 -2.11
CA GLU A 101 4.91 -6.36 -2.56
C GLU A 101 5.54 -7.20 -1.46
N ILE A 102 4.86 -8.25 -1.00
CA ILE A 102 5.35 -9.11 0.08
C ILE A 102 5.47 -10.55 -0.43
N SER A 103 6.62 -11.16 -0.22
CA SER A 103 6.95 -12.51 -0.68
C SER A 103 6.16 -13.58 0.09
N LYS A 104 5.46 -14.45 -0.66
CA LYS A 104 4.72 -15.60 -0.10
C LYS A 104 5.62 -16.74 0.40
N THR A 105 6.92 -16.69 0.11
CA THR A 105 7.88 -17.72 0.54
C THR A 105 8.63 -17.31 1.79
N THR A 106 8.84 -16.00 1.98
CA THR A 106 9.72 -15.49 3.05
C THR A 106 9.06 -14.48 3.98
N GLY A 107 7.87 -13.99 3.64
CA GLY A 107 7.20 -12.89 4.33
C GLY A 107 7.94 -11.56 4.19
N ARG A 108 8.95 -11.48 3.32
CA ARG A 108 9.79 -10.28 3.17
C ARG A 108 9.17 -9.28 2.22
N ILE A 109 9.33 -8.00 2.54
CA ILE A 109 8.96 -6.89 1.66
C ILE A 109 9.91 -6.88 0.46
N ASN A 110 9.38 -7.11 -0.74
CA ASN A 110 10.13 -6.98 -1.99
C ASN A 110 10.19 -5.52 -2.44
N VAL A 111 9.05 -4.83 -2.34
CA VAL A 111 8.88 -3.43 -2.79
C VAL A 111 8.01 -2.69 -1.78
N ILE A 112 8.34 -1.44 -1.52
CA ILE A 112 7.49 -0.47 -0.82
C ILE A 112 7.66 0.91 -1.47
N SER A 113 6.56 1.59 -1.78
CA SER A 113 6.59 2.82 -2.58
C SER A 113 5.36 3.70 -2.33
N PHE A 114 5.53 5.03 -2.42
CA PHE A 114 4.43 5.99 -2.51
C PHE A 114 4.24 6.53 -3.94
N ASN A 115 4.95 5.97 -4.90
CA ASN A 115 4.95 6.41 -6.29
C ASN A 115 4.67 5.23 -7.22
N THR A 116 5.67 4.71 -7.92
CA THR A 116 5.48 3.64 -8.91
C THR A 116 5.41 2.25 -8.25
N ASP A 117 4.81 1.29 -8.94
CA ASP A 117 4.85 -0.12 -8.57
C ASP A 117 6.25 -0.75 -8.76
N GLY A 118 6.34 -2.05 -8.44
CA GLY A 118 7.51 -2.89 -8.67
C GLY A 118 7.68 -3.24 -10.16
N ASP A 119 8.40 -4.33 -10.46
CA ASP A 119 8.65 -4.94 -11.78
C ASP A 119 9.07 -4.04 -12.97
N ASP A 120 8.25 -3.10 -13.41
CA ASP A 120 8.41 -2.22 -14.56
C ASP A 120 8.34 -0.73 -14.19
N GLY A 121 7.76 -0.39 -13.03
CA GLY A 121 7.62 1.01 -12.56
C GLY A 121 6.74 1.86 -13.49
N ASP A 122 5.88 1.20 -14.27
CA ASP A 122 5.07 1.84 -15.31
C ASP A 122 3.79 2.47 -14.74
N TYR A 123 3.38 2.10 -13.51
CA TYR A 123 2.14 2.56 -12.91
C TYR A 123 2.36 3.30 -11.60
N THR A 124 1.70 4.45 -11.45
CA THR A 124 1.58 5.11 -10.14
C THR A 124 0.65 4.28 -9.24
N ALA A 125 1.23 3.61 -8.26
CA ALA A 125 0.56 2.71 -7.33
C ALA A 125 0.43 3.28 -5.90
N GLY A 126 1.10 4.39 -5.60
CA GLY A 126 1.01 5.05 -4.30
C GLY A 126 0.61 6.52 -4.37
N MET A 127 0.46 7.11 -3.19
CA MET A 127 0.28 8.54 -2.98
C MET A 127 0.89 8.94 -1.63
N TRP A 128 1.77 9.95 -1.64
CA TRP A 128 2.22 10.59 -0.41
C TRP A 128 1.17 11.57 0.10
N GLY A 129 0.60 11.27 1.27
CA GLY A 129 -0.45 12.08 1.90
C GLY A 129 0.05 13.09 2.93
N ASP A 130 1.29 12.95 3.40
CA ASP A 130 1.89 13.90 4.34
C ASP A 130 2.40 15.15 3.62
N SER A 131 2.82 16.14 4.40
CA SER A 131 3.48 17.31 3.87
C SER A 131 4.84 17.01 3.23
N ASP A 132 5.13 17.73 2.16
CA ASP A 132 6.39 17.65 1.43
C ASP A 132 6.91 19.07 1.12
N PRO A 133 7.96 19.55 1.83
CA PRO A 133 8.67 18.90 2.93
C PRO A 133 7.86 18.87 4.23
N ILE A 134 8.19 17.92 5.11
CA ILE A 134 7.76 17.91 6.52
C ILE A 134 8.41 19.11 7.22
N PRO A 135 7.65 20.02 7.85
CA PRO A 135 8.14 21.35 8.23
C PRO A 135 9.03 21.35 9.49
N THR A 136 9.12 20.24 10.21
CA THR A 136 9.82 20.13 11.49
C THR A 136 11.23 19.55 11.33
N GLY A 137 12.22 20.21 11.95
CA GLY A 137 13.61 19.74 11.96
C GLY A 137 14.25 19.76 10.57
N ASN A 138 14.72 18.58 10.13
CA ASN A 138 15.57 18.39 8.94
C ASN A 138 14.85 18.51 7.58
N GLN A 139 13.58 18.94 7.56
CA GLN A 139 12.81 19.20 6.34
C GLN A 139 12.74 18.01 5.37
N LYS A 140 12.46 16.81 5.90
CA LYS A 140 12.38 15.59 5.10
C LYS A 140 11.28 15.67 4.05
N THR A 141 11.63 15.32 2.82
CA THR A 141 10.77 15.28 1.64
C THR A 141 10.34 13.86 1.32
N LEU A 142 9.35 13.67 0.44
CA LEU A 142 9.04 12.33 -0.08
C LEU A 142 10.29 11.65 -0.67
N ALA A 143 11.10 12.40 -1.41
CA ALA A 143 12.33 11.87 -2.01
C ALA A 143 13.35 11.37 -0.98
N ASP A 144 13.40 11.98 0.21
CA ASP A 144 14.22 11.46 1.31
C ASP A 144 13.71 10.09 1.77
N PHE A 145 12.40 9.96 1.99
CA PHE A 145 11.79 8.68 2.41
C PHE A 145 12.05 7.59 1.38
N GLU A 146 11.87 7.88 0.10
CA GLU A 146 12.09 6.93 -1.00
C GLU A 146 13.55 6.52 -1.18
N SER A 147 14.50 7.38 -0.80
CA SER A 147 15.94 7.11 -0.97
C SER A 147 16.62 6.50 0.26
N ASP A 148 15.99 6.55 1.44
CA ASP A 148 16.63 6.15 2.70
C ASP A 148 15.73 5.25 3.57
N PHE A 149 14.62 5.80 4.10
CA PHE A 149 13.79 5.08 5.07
C PHE A 149 13.01 3.90 4.47
N LEU A 150 12.42 4.07 3.29
CA LEU A 150 11.71 2.98 2.61
C LEU A 150 12.64 1.84 2.19
N PRO A 151 13.82 2.11 1.59
CA PRO A 151 14.83 1.08 1.35
C PRO A 151 15.25 0.29 2.58
N TRP A 152 15.29 0.91 3.78
CA TRP A 152 15.60 0.18 5.01
C TRP A 152 14.55 -0.90 5.35
N LEU A 153 13.28 -0.68 5.01
CA LEU A 153 12.19 -1.66 5.20
C LEU A 153 12.25 -2.81 4.21
N VAL A 154 12.77 -2.58 3.00
CA VAL A 154 12.90 -3.61 1.97
C VAL A 154 13.75 -4.78 2.48
N GLY A 155 13.27 -5.98 2.22
CA GLY A 155 13.87 -7.23 2.66
C GLY A 155 13.50 -7.62 4.09
N LYS A 156 12.84 -6.79 4.90
CA LYS A 156 12.40 -7.17 6.24
C LYS A 156 11.09 -7.97 6.22
N ASN A 157 10.89 -8.83 7.21
CA ASN A 157 9.62 -9.50 7.50
C ASN A 157 9.16 -9.21 8.95
N SER A 158 8.05 -9.80 9.39
CA SER A 158 7.48 -9.62 10.73
C SER A 158 8.50 -9.90 11.85
N ALA A 159 9.26 -10.99 11.72
CA ALA A 159 10.29 -11.37 12.70
C ALA A 159 11.47 -10.38 12.74
N ASP A 160 11.83 -9.78 11.61
CA ASP A 160 12.88 -8.76 11.55
C ASP A 160 12.45 -7.47 12.27
N LEU A 161 11.16 -7.13 12.23
CA LEU A 161 10.57 -5.93 12.85
C LEU A 161 10.01 -6.16 14.26
N ASP A 162 10.00 -7.41 14.74
CA ASP A 162 9.60 -7.73 16.09
C ASP A 162 10.52 -7.03 17.11
N GLY A 163 9.90 -6.44 18.13
CA GLY A 163 10.57 -5.60 19.12
C GLY A 163 10.97 -4.19 18.66
N ILE A 164 10.70 -3.80 17.41
CA ILE A 164 10.84 -2.43 16.92
C ILE A 164 9.45 -1.77 16.87
N ASN A 165 9.19 -0.85 17.80
CA ASN A 165 7.89 -0.19 18.04
C ASN A 165 7.87 1.28 17.58
N ILE A 166 9.03 1.92 17.61
CA ILE A 166 9.29 3.29 17.16
C ILE A 166 10.64 3.36 16.46
N PHE A 167 10.84 4.34 15.59
CA PHE A 167 12.09 4.53 14.86
C PHE A 167 13.13 5.30 15.69
N TYR A 168 13.46 4.73 16.87
CA TYR A 168 14.46 5.23 17.81
C TYR A 168 15.18 4.06 18.50
N ASP A 169 16.49 4.13 18.65
CA ASP A 169 17.20 3.20 19.54
C ASP A 169 17.04 3.61 21.01
N GLU A 170 17.13 4.90 21.31
CA GLU A 170 16.83 5.46 22.61
C GLU A 170 15.52 6.25 22.55
N ALA A 171 14.47 5.71 23.17
CA ALA A 171 13.14 6.32 23.15
C ALA A 171 13.16 7.69 23.87
N PRO A 172 12.71 8.78 23.22
CA PRO A 172 12.53 10.05 23.90
C PRO A 172 11.38 9.95 24.91
N SER A 173 11.35 10.83 25.91
CA SER A 173 10.46 10.70 27.08
C SER A 173 8.98 10.57 26.73
N GLN A 174 8.52 11.27 25.69
CA GLN A 174 7.14 11.18 25.21
C GLN A 174 6.79 9.80 24.62
N TYR A 175 7.78 9.05 24.14
CA TYR A 175 7.62 7.71 23.56
C TYR A 175 8.15 6.59 24.45
N ALA A 176 8.49 6.87 25.71
CA ALA A 176 9.13 5.90 26.60
C ALA A 176 8.33 4.60 26.81
N HIS A 177 6.99 4.68 26.71
CA HIS A 177 6.10 3.52 26.83
C HIS A 177 6.12 2.63 25.58
N GLU A 178 6.58 3.16 24.44
CA GLU A 178 6.74 2.46 23.17
C GLU A 178 8.22 2.15 22.89
N ALA A 179 9.06 2.10 23.91
CA ALA A 179 10.48 1.82 23.73
C ALA A 179 10.71 0.49 23.01
N ASN A 180 11.71 0.46 22.15
CA ASN A 180 12.09 -0.76 21.44
C ASN A 180 12.69 -1.79 22.40
N THR A 181 12.38 -3.07 22.18
CA THR A 181 13.05 -4.19 22.85
C THR A 181 14.21 -4.75 22.02
N LYS A 182 14.32 -4.31 20.77
CA LYS A 182 15.38 -4.65 19.82
C LYS A 182 15.96 -3.38 19.18
N PRO A 183 17.29 -3.20 19.13
CA PRO A 183 17.88 -2.03 18.47
C PRO A 183 17.72 -2.11 16.94
N ILE A 184 17.50 -0.96 16.32
CA ILE A 184 17.52 -0.72 14.88
C ILE A 184 18.97 -0.68 14.37
N ASN A 185 19.89 -0.09 15.14
CA ASN A 185 21.31 0.10 14.79
C ASN A 185 21.55 0.95 13.53
N GLU A 186 20.72 1.97 13.30
CA GLU A 186 20.88 2.94 12.19
C GLU A 186 20.97 4.38 12.74
N PRO A 187 21.98 4.71 13.57
CA PRO A 187 22.01 5.96 14.33
C PRO A 187 21.93 7.20 13.45
N ALA A 188 22.62 7.20 12.30
CA ALA A 188 22.60 8.32 11.36
C ALA A 188 21.22 8.55 10.74
N MET A 189 20.50 7.47 10.42
CA MET A 189 19.15 7.54 9.85
C MET A 189 18.14 7.96 10.92
N ILE A 190 18.22 7.38 12.12
CA ILE A 190 17.39 7.75 13.27
C ILE A 190 17.51 9.26 13.54
N ASP A 191 18.74 9.79 13.61
CA ASP A 191 18.98 11.22 13.80
C ASP A 191 18.44 12.06 12.63
N ALA A 192 18.64 11.61 11.40
CA ALA A 192 18.15 12.30 10.21
C ALA A 192 16.63 12.43 10.18
N TYR A 193 15.90 11.42 10.69
CA TYR A 193 14.44 11.37 10.71
C TYR A 193 13.81 11.80 12.04
N ALA A 194 14.58 12.21 13.04
CA ALA A 194 14.04 12.67 14.33
C ALA A 194 13.01 13.80 14.21
N GLY A 195 13.13 14.66 13.18
CA GLY A 195 12.16 15.72 12.86
C GLY A 195 10.91 15.28 12.10
N ALA A 196 10.89 14.03 11.61
CA ALA A 196 9.81 13.40 10.85
C ALA A 196 9.31 12.11 11.54
N SER A 197 9.49 12.03 12.87
CA SER A 197 9.31 10.80 13.65
C SER A 197 7.89 10.27 13.67
N VAL A 198 6.88 11.14 13.64
CA VAL A 198 5.48 10.72 13.58
C VAL A 198 5.21 9.94 12.29
N SER A 199 5.70 10.46 11.16
CA SER A 199 5.53 9.82 9.85
C SER A 199 6.29 8.49 9.78
N THR A 200 7.56 8.44 10.21
CA THR A 200 8.33 7.18 10.22
C THR A 200 7.72 6.14 11.16
N ASN A 201 7.29 6.52 12.36
CA ASN A 201 6.66 5.61 13.31
C ASN A 201 5.35 5.04 12.76
N ASN A 202 4.51 5.86 12.15
CA ASN A 202 3.22 5.39 11.62
C ASN A 202 3.39 4.55 10.36
N ILE A 203 4.36 4.86 9.49
CA ILE A 203 4.70 3.98 8.36
C ILE A 203 5.18 2.62 8.88
N LEU A 204 6.08 2.59 9.87
CA LEU A 204 6.55 1.35 10.50
C LEU A 204 5.37 0.50 11.02
N ARG A 205 4.39 1.14 11.68
CA ARG A 205 3.24 0.44 12.26
C ARG A 205 2.28 -0.11 11.22
N VAL A 206 2.03 0.64 10.14
CA VAL A 206 1.24 0.15 8.99
C VAL A 206 1.93 -1.02 8.31
N VAL A 207 3.25 -0.94 8.14
CA VAL A 207 4.03 -2.03 7.56
C VAL A 207 3.95 -3.29 8.43
N LYS A 208 4.08 -3.15 9.75
CA LYS A 208 3.92 -4.28 10.68
C LYS A 208 2.52 -4.91 10.59
N ALA A 209 1.46 -4.10 10.62
CA ALA A 209 0.10 -4.60 10.48
C ALA A 209 -0.14 -5.34 9.16
N MET A 210 0.47 -4.88 8.05
CA MET A 210 0.39 -5.55 6.77
C MET A 210 1.19 -6.84 6.68
N LEU A 211 2.35 -6.89 7.34
CA LEU A 211 3.14 -8.11 7.43
C LEU A 211 2.43 -9.17 8.27
N ASP A 212 1.83 -8.78 9.40
CA ASP A 212 1.03 -9.69 10.24
C ASP A 212 -0.15 -10.25 9.45
N TYR A 213 -0.89 -9.39 8.73
CA TYR A 213 -1.97 -9.81 7.84
C TYR A 213 -1.48 -10.75 6.73
N HIS A 214 -0.37 -10.42 6.09
CA HIS A 214 0.20 -11.26 5.03
C HIS A 214 0.61 -12.64 5.55
N ASP A 215 1.24 -12.69 6.73
CA ASP A 215 1.65 -13.94 7.36
C ASP A 215 0.44 -14.83 7.65
N GLU A 216 -0.64 -14.26 8.20
CA GLU A 216 -1.88 -14.98 8.49
C GLU A 216 -2.56 -15.55 7.25
N GLN A 217 -2.51 -14.85 6.12
CA GLN A 217 -3.21 -15.26 4.90
C GLN A 217 -2.36 -16.17 3.98
N TYR A 218 -1.05 -15.93 3.89
CA TYR A 218 -0.22 -16.48 2.81
C TYR A 218 1.01 -17.28 3.27
N MET A 219 1.38 -17.24 4.56
CA MET A 219 2.60 -17.89 5.07
C MET A 219 2.35 -19.18 5.87
N ASN A 220 1.10 -19.69 5.89
CA ASN A 220 0.70 -20.93 6.56
C ASN A 220 1.09 -22.21 5.82
#